data_AF-A0A419DJ75-F1
#
_entry.id   AF-A0A419DJ75-F1
#
_cell.length_a   1.000
_cell.length_b   1.000
_cell.length_c   1.000
_cell.angle_alpha   90.00
_cell.angle_beta   90.00
_cell.angle_gamma   90.00
#
_symmetry.space_group_name_H-M   'P 1'
#
loop_
_entity.id
_entity.type
_entity.pdbx_description
1 polymer ?
#
loop_
_entity_poly.entity_id
_entity_poly.type
_entity_poly.pdbx_seq_one_letter_code
_entity_poly.pdbx_strand_id
1 'polypeptide(L)'
;MKHEDGAKNVTVKTKAADLRATLDQLLSEHFVLAVMDMKKQYDGSKDAEYYEAALKQNALDMTPAIASVYGEEGAKQFEKIFVDHNKYTTDLVKAVKADDQDGINASKAETEEFVQDLSSFLDTATEGKLPKAAAEEVLRAHEADVYKTFQQYAAGDYEGSYNTFREGYSRMYDISKALSVAITTQMPEKFDNTKADTKAADLRSTLNSLAAEHVALANISMTAGVDQAKDYDAANWAEDMHTADFKAAMKSVYGQAGADQFEQVWTKNHIEAQANLVTAAINDDKKLMGDAQEMLKMFSNDFGAFLGAATEENLPTKAAQEAVSGHETYVQDTFMQYVEGDYKGSVDTFRESYAYMYG
;
A
#
# COMPACT_ATOMS: atom_id res chain seq x y z
N MET A 1 -29.03 10.26 -39.05
CA MET A 1 -27.71 9.96 -38.49
C MET A 1 -27.46 10.88 -37.30
N LYS A 2 -27.71 10.38 -36.09
CA LYS A 2 -27.06 10.84 -34.87
C LYS A 2 -26.69 9.56 -34.12
N HIS A 3 -25.41 9.48 -33.81
CA HIS A 3 -24.69 8.30 -33.38
C HIS A 3 -25.28 7.70 -32.11
N GLU A 4 -25.86 6.51 -32.24
CA GLU A 4 -25.83 5.48 -31.21
C GLU A 4 -24.40 4.94 -31.18
N ASP A 5 -23.52 5.60 -30.44
CA ASP A 5 -22.30 4.94 -29.96
C ASP A 5 -22.70 4.32 -28.62
N GLY A 6 -22.99 3.02 -28.64
CA GLY A 6 -23.50 2.29 -27.49
C GLY A 6 -22.59 2.53 -26.29
N ALA A 7 -23.20 2.85 -25.13
CA ALA A 7 -22.50 2.85 -23.86
C ALA A 7 -21.85 1.47 -23.69
N LYS A 8 -20.54 1.37 -23.99
CA LYS A 8 -19.75 0.20 -23.60
C LYS A 8 -19.99 0.01 -22.12
N ASN A 9 -20.49 -1.15 -21.72
CA ASN A 9 -20.71 -1.50 -20.32
C ASN A 9 -19.45 -1.15 -19.53
N VAL A 10 -19.54 -0.09 -18.71
CA VAL A 10 -18.45 0.36 -17.85
C VAL A 10 -18.30 -0.72 -16.76
N THR A 11 -17.15 -1.40 -16.72
CA THR A 11 -16.92 -2.52 -15.81
C THR A 11 -15.46 -2.55 -15.38
N VAL A 12 -15.23 -2.98 -14.14
CA VAL A 12 -13.89 -3.28 -13.61
C VAL A 12 -13.46 -4.73 -13.86
N LYS A 13 -14.39 -5.60 -14.30
CA LYS A 13 -14.14 -7.02 -14.58
C LYS A 13 -13.49 -7.19 -15.96
N THR A 14 -12.26 -6.69 -16.09
CA THR A 14 -11.49 -6.75 -17.33
C THR A 14 -10.05 -7.11 -17.02
N LYS A 15 -9.40 -7.88 -17.90
CA LYS A 15 -7.99 -8.26 -17.73
C LYS A 15 -7.07 -7.05 -17.57
N ALA A 16 -7.36 -5.93 -18.25
CA ALA A 16 -6.57 -4.71 -18.15
C ALA A 16 -6.72 -4.03 -16.77
N ALA A 17 -7.94 -3.97 -16.23
CA ALA A 17 -8.18 -3.43 -14.89
C ALA A 17 -7.63 -4.37 -13.80
N ASP A 18 -7.67 -5.69 -14.01
CA ASP A 18 -7.08 -6.67 -13.10
C ASP A 18 -5.54 -6.57 -13.09
N LEU A 19 -4.90 -6.43 -14.26
CA LEU A 19 -3.46 -6.15 -14.33
C LEU A 19 -3.09 -4.91 -13.53
N ARG A 20 -3.84 -3.81 -13.72
CA ARG A 20 -3.59 -2.57 -12.96
C ARG A 20 -3.75 -2.80 -11.46
N ALA A 21 -4.81 -3.47 -11.01
CA ALA A 21 -5.02 -3.75 -9.59
C ALA A 21 -3.90 -4.62 -9.00
N THR A 22 -3.39 -5.61 -9.74
CA THR A 22 -2.23 -6.41 -9.31
C THR A 22 -0.96 -5.57 -9.20
N LEU A 23 -0.71 -4.66 -10.15
CA LEU A 23 0.44 -3.76 -10.07
C LEU A 23 0.29 -2.75 -8.93
N ASP A 24 -0.91 -2.17 -8.76
CA ASP A 24 -1.24 -1.28 -7.65
C ASP A 24 -0.90 -1.97 -6.31
N GLN A 25 -1.33 -3.23 -6.12
CA GLN A 25 -1.03 -4.02 -4.93
C GLN A 25 0.48 -4.19 -4.71
N LEU A 26 1.16 -4.81 -5.67
CA LEU A 26 2.53 -5.26 -5.47
C LEU A 26 3.50 -4.09 -5.32
N LEU A 27 3.33 -3.02 -6.11
CA LEU A 27 4.22 -1.86 -6.08
C LEU A 27 3.95 -0.98 -4.85
N SER A 28 2.69 -0.82 -4.43
CA SER A 28 2.40 -0.06 -3.20
C SER A 28 2.84 -0.83 -1.95
N GLU A 29 2.63 -2.15 -1.90
CA GLU A 29 3.16 -3.01 -0.82
C GLU A 29 4.68 -2.92 -0.77
N HIS A 30 5.36 -2.96 -1.92
CA HIS A 30 6.80 -2.82 -2.02
C HIS A 30 7.30 -1.53 -1.35
N PHE A 31 6.68 -0.39 -1.67
CA PHE A 31 7.03 0.90 -1.08
C PHE A 31 6.85 0.90 0.45
N VAL A 32 5.74 0.34 0.95
CA VAL A 32 5.50 0.22 2.39
C VAL A 32 6.56 -0.64 3.06
N LEU A 33 6.85 -1.82 2.50
CA LEU A 33 7.84 -2.76 3.04
C LEU A 33 9.25 -2.17 3.02
N ALA A 34 9.64 -1.45 1.96
CA ALA A 34 10.95 -0.82 1.86
C ALA A 34 11.14 0.26 2.93
N VAL A 35 10.17 1.17 3.10
CA VAL A 35 10.24 2.20 4.13
C VAL A 35 10.24 1.59 5.53
N MET A 36 9.39 0.58 5.77
CA MET A 36 9.30 -0.08 7.07
C MET A 36 10.57 -0.86 7.41
N ASP A 37 11.11 -1.63 6.47
CA ASP A 37 12.40 -2.31 6.63
C ASP A 37 13.49 -1.33 7.06
N MET A 38 13.62 -0.20 6.35
CA MET A 38 14.61 0.82 6.69
C MET A 38 14.43 1.42 8.09
N LYS A 39 13.19 1.80 8.45
CA LYS A 39 12.88 2.35 9.79
C LYS A 39 13.15 1.32 10.89
N LYS A 40 12.68 0.09 10.71
CA LYS A 40 12.81 -1.00 11.69
C LYS A 40 14.28 -1.39 11.89
N GLN A 41 15.07 -1.49 10.82
CA GLN A 41 16.52 -1.70 10.91
C GLN A 41 17.25 -0.53 11.59
N TYR A 42 16.82 0.70 11.32
CA TYR A 42 17.40 1.90 11.94
C TYR A 42 17.19 1.91 13.45
N ASP A 43 15.97 1.64 13.89
CA ASP A 43 15.60 1.58 15.31
C ASP A 43 16.10 0.32 16.03
N GLY A 44 16.50 -0.72 15.27
CA GLY A 44 16.87 -2.02 15.83
C GLY A 44 15.65 -2.76 16.39
N SER A 45 14.52 -2.63 15.71
CA SER A 45 13.25 -3.24 16.11
C SER A 45 13.32 -4.77 16.01
N LYS A 46 12.54 -5.47 16.86
CA LYS A 46 12.58 -6.94 16.97
C LYS A 46 12.04 -7.66 15.74
N ASP A 47 11.25 -6.96 14.93
CA ASP A 47 10.62 -7.41 13.71
C ASP A 47 11.41 -7.04 12.43
N ALA A 48 12.56 -6.37 12.55
CA ALA A 48 13.31 -5.85 11.40
C ALA A 48 13.69 -6.94 10.38
N GLU A 49 14.14 -8.11 10.83
CA GLU A 49 14.51 -9.21 9.93
C GLU A 49 13.31 -9.77 9.14
N TYR A 50 12.09 -9.67 9.69
CA TYR A 50 10.89 -10.14 9.02
C TYR A 50 10.40 -9.15 7.96
N TYR A 51 10.59 -7.84 8.17
CA TYR A 51 10.35 -6.83 7.13
C TYR A 51 11.35 -6.93 5.97
N GLU A 52 12.64 -7.19 6.26
CA GLU A 52 13.65 -7.47 5.22
C GLU A 52 13.26 -8.69 4.37
N ALA A 53 12.84 -9.78 5.04
CA ALA A 53 12.38 -11.00 4.37
C ALA A 53 11.08 -10.76 3.57
N ALA A 54 10.14 -9.99 4.09
CA ALA A 54 8.90 -9.62 3.42
C ALA A 54 9.16 -8.77 2.16
N LEU A 55 10.05 -7.76 2.24
CA LEU A 55 10.44 -6.93 1.10
C LEU A 55 11.04 -7.79 -0.03
N LYS A 56 11.92 -8.72 0.34
CA LYS A 56 12.48 -9.70 -0.61
C LYS A 56 11.41 -10.60 -1.21
N GLN A 57 10.46 -11.09 -0.42
CA GLN A 57 9.39 -11.94 -0.92
C GLN A 57 8.44 -11.17 -1.85
N ASN A 58 8.10 -9.92 -1.55
CA ASN A 58 7.30 -9.06 -2.42
C ASN A 58 7.97 -8.85 -3.80
N ALA A 59 9.30 -8.68 -3.85
CA ALA A 59 10.03 -8.64 -5.12
C ALA A 59 9.88 -9.94 -5.94
N LEU A 60 9.85 -11.10 -5.29
CA LEU A 60 9.59 -12.39 -5.94
C LEU A 60 8.13 -12.56 -6.36
N ASP A 61 7.19 -12.00 -5.60
CA ASP A 61 5.76 -12.05 -5.89
C ASP A 61 5.37 -11.22 -7.12
N MET A 62 6.25 -10.31 -7.56
CA MET A 62 6.14 -9.61 -8.84
C MET A 62 6.50 -10.49 -10.05
N THR A 63 7.38 -11.49 -9.88
CA THR A 63 7.85 -12.35 -10.99
C THR A 63 6.69 -13.03 -11.73
N PRO A 64 5.69 -13.66 -11.07
CA PRO A 64 4.53 -14.23 -11.77
C PRO A 64 3.70 -13.21 -12.56
N ALA A 65 3.54 -11.99 -12.06
CA ALA A 65 2.81 -10.93 -12.76
C ALA A 65 3.54 -10.54 -14.05
N ILE A 66 4.86 -10.40 -14.00
CA ILE A 66 5.71 -10.13 -15.17
C ILE A 66 5.73 -11.33 -16.14
N ALA A 67 5.84 -12.55 -15.64
CA ALA A 67 5.81 -13.77 -16.45
C ALA A 67 4.49 -13.89 -17.22
N SER A 68 3.38 -13.48 -16.62
CA SER A 68 2.07 -13.48 -17.28
C SER A 68 2.04 -12.61 -18.54
N VAL A 69 2.88 -11.56 -18.63
CA VAL A 69 2.95 -10.62 -19.75
C VAL A 69 4.10 -10.96 -20.70
N TYR A 70 5.31 -11.13 -20.17
CA TYR A 70 6.58 -11.21 -20.91
C TYR A 70 7.24 -12.60 -20.90
N GLY A 71 6.58 -13.60 -20.30
CA GLY A 71 7.09 -14.97 -20.21
C GLY A 71 8.25 -15.13 -19.21
N GLU A 72 8.68 -16.37 -19.03
CA GLU A 72 9.68 -16.78 -18.03
C GLU A 72 11.02 -16.04 -18.17
N GLU A 73 11.47 -15.77 -19.40
CA GLU A 73 12.75 -15.11 -19.62
C GLU A 73 12.70 -13.63 -19.23
N GLY A 74 11.63 -12.93 -19.62
CA GLY A 74 11.43 -11.54 -19.20
C GLY A 74 11.25 -11.42 -17.68
N ALA A 75 10.55 -12.38 -17.08
CA ALA A 75 10.35 -12.44 -15.63
C ALA A 75 11.68 -12.66 -14.87
N LYS A 76 12.56 -13.54 -15.35
CA LYS A 76 13.89 -13.75 -14.75
C LYS A 76 14.79 -12.53 -14.85
N GLN A 77 14.74 -11.80 -15.96
CA GLN A 77 15.50 -10.56 -16.13
C GLN A 77 14.99 -9.48 -15.17
N PHE A 78 13.66 -9.32 -15.07
CA PHE A 78 13.04 -8.43 -14.09
C PHE A 78 13.42 -8.81 -12.66
N GLU A 79 13.26 -10.08 -12.28
CA GLU A 79 13.57 -10.59 -10.93
C GLU A 79 15.00 -10.28 -10.55
N LYS A 80 15.97 -10.51 -11.46
CA LYS A 80 17.37 -10.20 -11.20
C LYS A 80 17.55 -8.72 -10.88
N ILE A 81 17.01 -7.81 -11.70
CA ILE A 81 17.13 -6.36 -11.50
C ILE A 81 16.45 -5.94 -10.19
N PHE A 82 15.23 -6.44 -9.96
CA PHE A 82 14.36 -6.01 -8.86
C PHE A 82 14.66 -6.68 -7.52
N VAL A 83 15.28 -7.85 -7.47
CA VAL A 83 15.76 -8.41 -6.19
C VAL A 83 17.09 -7.76 -5.79
N ASP A 84 17.98 -7.51 -6.75
CA ASP A 84 19.29 -6.92 -6.48
C ASP A 84 19.15 -5.51 -5.87
N HIS A 85 18.18 -4.69 -6.33
CA HIS A 85 18.04 -3.30 -5.86
C HIS A 85 17.68 -3.18 -4.37
N ASN A 86 16.94 -4.13 -3.79
CA ASN A 86 16.57 -4.10 -2.36
C ASN A 86 17.80 -4.04 -1.44
N LYS A 87 18.98 -4.46 -1.92
CA LYS A 87 20.21 -4.43 -1.14
C LYS A 87 20.59 -3.01 -0.67
N TYR A 88 20.26 -1.97 -1.46
CA TYR A 88 20.66 -0.61 -1.12
C TYR A 88 20.02 -0.14 0.19
N THR A 89 18.79 -0.60 0.54
CA THR A 89 18.06 -0.11 1.73
C THR A 89 18.85 -0.43 3.00
N THR A 90 19.29 -1.68 3.15
CA THR A 90 20.10 -2.16 4.26
C THR A 90 21.46 -1.45 4.33
N ASP A 91 22.12 -1.24 3.19
CA ASP A 91 23.44 -0.59 3.18
C ASP A 91 23.33 0.92 3.45
N LEU A 92 22.27 1.57 2.99
CA LEU A 92 21.97 2.97 3.31
C LEU A 92 21.67 3.17 4.80
N VAL A 93 20.88 2.28 5.42
CA VAL A 93 20.60 2.34 6.87
C VAL A 93 21.90 2.26 7.67
N LYS A 94 22.79 1.31 7.34
CA LYS A 94 24.10 1.18 8.00
C LYS A 94 24.94 2.45 7.83
N ALA A 95 24.99 3.01 6.62
CA ALA A 95 25.77 4.20 6.34
C ALA A 95 25.24 5.42 7.11
N VAL A 96 23.91 5.62 7.17
CA VAL A 96 23.30 6.69 7.96
C VAL A 96 23.57 6.53 9.45
N LYS A 97 23.45 5.32 10.01
CA LYS A 97 23.79 5.06 11.43
C LYS A 97 25.25 5.31 11.77
N ALA A 98 26.14 5.11 10.81
CA ALA A 98 27.59 5.29 10.96
C ALA A 98 28.07 6.72 10.64
N ASP A 99 27.17 7.62 10.21
CA ASP A 99 27.53 8.94 9.64
C ASP A 99 28.54 8.80 8.48
N ASP A 100 28.41 7.72 7.70
CA ASP A 100 29.30 7.37 6.59
C ASP A 100 28.80 8.01 5.29
N GLN A 101 29.32 9.20 4.99
CA GLN A 101 28.95 9.93 3.79
C GLN A 101 29.35 9.20 2.49
N ASP A 102 30.44 8.43 2.51
CA ASP A 102 30.89 7.66 1.35
C ASP A 102 29.96 6.47 1.12
N GLY A 103 29.53 5.79 2.19
CA GLY A 103 28.51 4.74 2.15
C GLY A 103 27.16 5.26 1.62
N ILE A 104 26.71 6.43 2.08
CA ILE A 104 25.48 7.06 1.57
C ILE A 104 25.59 7.36 0.07
N ASN A 105 26.75 7.85 -0.38
CA ASN A 105 26.97 8.14 -1.80
C ASN A 105 27.06 6.85 -2.64
N ALA A 106 27.61 5.77 -2.08
CA ALA A 106 27.64 4.46 -2.72
C ALA A 106 26.23 3.90 -2.93
N SER A 107 25.36 3.95 -1.90
CA SER A 107 23.96 3.53 -2.04
C SER A 107 23.22 4.33 -3.11
N LYS A 108 23.43 5.66 -3.17
CA LYS A 108 22.83 6.50 -4.23
C LYS A 108 23.30 6.12 -5.64
N ALA A 109 24.56 5.72 -5.79
CA ALA A 109 25.09 5.24 -7.07
C ALA A 109 24.47 3.90 -7.47
N GLU A 110 24.34 2.96 -6.54
CA GLU A 110 23.66 1.67 -6.75
C GLU A 110 22.19 1.87 -7.16
N THR A 111 21.48 2.79 -6.50
CA THR A 111 20.11 3.18 -6.87
C THR A 111 20.03 3.76 -8.28
N GLU A 112 20.99 4.59 -8.70
CA GLU A 112 21.01 5.14 -10.06
C GLU A 112 21.33 4.06 -11.11
N GLU A 113 22.18 3.08 -10.80
CA GLU A 113 22.39 1.90 -11.66
C GLU A 113 21.09 1.10 -11.83
N PHE A 114 20.36 0.85 -10.74
CA PHE A 114 19.03 0.24 -10.79
C PHE A 114 18.05 1.00 -11.69
N VAL A 115 17.98 2.33 -11.54
CA VAL A 115 17.14 3.19 -12.39
C VAL A 115 17.48 3.00 -13.86
N GLN A 116 18.76 2.96 -14.22
CA GLN A 116 19.20 2.78 -15.60
C GLN A 116 18.88 1.39 -16.14
N ASP A 117 19.08 0.34 -15.34
CA ASP A 117 18.81 -1.05 -15.72
C ASP A 117 17.32 -1.30 -15.89
N LEU A 118 16.50 -0.94 -14.89
CA LEU A 118 15.06 -1.16 -14.93
C LEU A 118 14.39 -0.32 -16.02
N SER A 119 14.78 0.95 -16.19
CA SER A 119 14.24 1.78 -17.27
C SER A 119 14.58 1.23 -18.66
N SER A 120 15.79 0.71 -18.86
CA SER A 120 16.19 0.06 -20.13
C SER A 120 15.41 -1.23 -20.38
N PHE A 121 15.20 -2.02 -19.33
CA PHE A 121 14.37 -3.22 -19.39
C PHE A 121 12.93 -2.85 -19.77
N LEU A 122 12.31 -1.88 -19.11
CA LEU A 122 10.92 -1.46 -19.35
C LEU A 122 10.73 -0.89 -20.76
N ASP A 123 11.66 -0.06 -21.24
CA ASP A 123 11.63 0.47 -22.61
C ASP A 123 11.68 -0.64 -23.65
N THR A 124 12.60 -1.59 -23.46
CA THR A 124 12.75 -2.75 -24.36
C THR A 124 11.53 -3.67 -24.29
N ALA A 125 11.10 -4.05 -23.08
CA ALA A 125 10.00 -4.97 -22.85
C ALA A 125 8.68 -4.41 -23.39
N THR A 126 8.46 -3.10 -23.26
CA THR A 126 7.26 -2.43 -23.75
C THR A 126 7.36 -1.99 -25.22
N GLU A 127 8.42 -2.32 -25.95
CA GLU A 127 8.66 -1.87 -27.33
C GLU A 127 8.56 -0.33 -27.48
N GLY A 128 9.10 0.40 -26.49
CA GLY A 128 9.10 1.86 -26.42
C GLY A 128 7.74 2.49 -26.11
N LYS A 129 6.72 1.70 -25.72
CA LYS A 129 5.44 2.25 -25.24
C LYS A 129 5.57 2.95 -23.89
N LEU A 130 6.53 2.53 -23.07
CA LEU A 130 7.05 3.29 -21.95
C LEU A 130 8.49 3.72 -22.27
N PRO A 131 8.72 4.95 -22.76
CA PRO A 131 10.05 5.40 -23.14
C PRO A 131 11.02 5.38 -21.95
N LYS A 132 12.26 4.93 -22.19
CA LYS A 132 13.31 4.88 -21.15
C LYS A 132 13.41 6.15 -20.30
N ALA A 133 13.45 7.32 -20.93
CA ALA A 133 13.56 8.60 -20.21
C ALA A 133 12.38 8.87 -19.26
N ALA A 134 11.16 8.49 -19.66
CA ALA A 134 9.99 8.60 -18.79
C ALA A 134 10.04 7.58 -17.65
N ALA A 135 10.49 6.35 -17.92
CA ALA A 135 10.72 5.35 -16.87
C ALA A 135 11.77 5.82 -15.86
N GLU A 136 12.91 6.36 -16.32
CA GLU A 136 13.94 6.89 -15.44
C GLU A 136 13.43 8.04 -14.56
N GLU A 137 12.66 8.97 -15.11
CA GLU A 137 12.10 10.10 -14.36
C GLU A 137 11.26 9.63 -13.17
N VAL A 138 10.35 8.69 -13.41
CA VAL A 138 9.43 8.23 -12.36
C VAL A 138 10.11 7.30 -11.37
N LEU A 139 11.06 6.47 -11.82
CA LEU A 139 11.88 5.64 -10.91
C LEU A 139 12.74 6.50 -10.00
N ARG A 140 13.42 7.55 -10.52
CA ARG A 140 14.17 8.48 -9.66
C ARG A 140 13.27 9.20 -8.66
N ALA A 141 12.05 9.56 -9.04
CA ALA A 141 11.10 10.18 -8.13
C ALA A 141 10.69 9.22 -7.00
N HIS A 142 10.40 7.95 -7.32
CA HIS A 142 10.13 6.90 -6.33
C HIS A 142 11.29 6.73 -5.34
N GLU A 143 12.51 6.55 -5.85
CA GLU A 143 13.69 6.35 -5.01
C GLU A 143 14.01 7.58 -4.15
N ALA A 144 13.75 8.78 -4.67
CA ALA A 144 13.85 10.01 -3.90
C ALA A 144 12.84 10.05 -2.74
N ASP A 145 11.60 9.57 -2.94
CA ASP A 145 10.61 9.49 -1.87
C ASP A 145 11.02 8.49 -0.78
N VAL A 146 11.52 7.31 -1.15
CA VAL A 146 12.04 6.31 -0.18
C VAL A 146 13.20 6.90 0.62
N TYR A 147 14.20 7.46 -0.07
CA TYR A 147 15.37 8.08 0.57
C TYR A 147 14.98 9.22 1.51
N LYS A 148 14.12 10.14 1.04
CA LYS A 148 13.71 11.32 1.82
C LYS A 148 12.85 10.93 3.01
N THR A 149 11.93 9.98 2.85
CA THR A 149 11.13 9.43 3.96
C THR A 149 12.03 8.90 5.06
N PHE A 150 13.04 8.11 4.71
CA PHE A 150 13.99 7.55 5.67
C PHE A 150 14.90 8.62 6.30
N GLN A 151 15.43 9.55 5.49
CA GLN A 151 16.29 10.61 6.00
C GLN A 151 15.58 11.51 7.02
N GLN A 152 14.33 11.89 6.74
CA GLN A 152 13.51 12.67 7.67
C GLN A 152 13.25 11.90 8.96
N TYR A 153 12.94 10.60 8.85
CA TYR A 153 12.77 9.73 10.01
C TYR A 153 14.03 9.67 10.89
N ALA A 154 15.19 9.40 10.27
CA ALA A 154 16.47 9.32 10.96
C ALA A 154 16.87 10.66 11.62
N ALA A 155 16.47 11.79 11.03
CA ALA A 155 16.65 13.13 11.56
C ALA A 155 15.65 13.52 12.67
N GLY A 156 14.64 12.69 12.95
CA GLY A 156 13.57 12.97 13.91
C GLY A 156 12.47 13.92 13.38
N ASP A 157 12.47 14.21 12.08
CA ASP A 157 11.38 14.89 11.37
C ASP A 157 10.28 13.86 11.03
N TYR A 158 9.60 13.37 12.06
CA TYR A 158 8.62 12.29 11.89
C TYR A 158 7.40 12.71 11.07
N GLU A 159 6.83 13.89 11.32
CA GLU A 159 5.70 14.41 10.52
C GLU A 159 6.11 14.61 9.05
N GLY A 160 7.30 15.15 8.79
CA GLY A 160 7.82 15.25 7.43
C GLY A 160 8.06 13.89 6.77
N SER A 161 8.55 12.91 7.53
CA SER A 161 8.72 11.52 7.06
C SER A 161 7.37 10.91 6.65
N TYR A 162 6.33 11.03 7.47
CA TYR A 162 5.00 10.52 7.12
C TYR A 162 4.37 11.28 5.95
N ASN A 163 4.55 12.60 5.83
CA ASN A 163 4.13 13.33 4.62
C ASN A 163 4.76 12.75 3.35
N THR A 164 6.09 12.62 3.33
CA THR A 164 6.80 12.06 2.17
C THR A 164 6.43 10.59 1.91
N PHE A 165 6.20 9.80 2.96
CA PHE A 165 5.70 8.43 2.84
C PHE A 165 4.37 8.40 2.07
N ARG A 166 3.38 9.21 2.47
CA ARG A 166 2.07 9.25 1.81
C ARG A 166 2.17 9.73 0.36
N GLU A 167 3.05 10.69 0.07
CA GLU A 167 3.34 11.14 -1.31
C GLU A 167 3.94 10.02 -2.17
N GLY A 168 4.97 9.33 -1.66
CA GLY A 168 5.62 8.23 -2.37
C GLY A 168 4.71 7.01 -2.54
N TYR A 169 3.87 6.73 -1.54
CA TYR A 169 2.83 5.71 -1.61
C TYR A 169 1.84 6.00 -2.75
N SER A 170 1.33 7.23 -2.82
CA SER A 170 0.42 7.66 -3.89
C SER A 170 1.05 7.52 -5.28
N ARG A 171 2.35 7.82 -5.41
CA ARG A 171 3.09 7.68 -6.68
C ARG A 171 3.06 6.25 -7.23
N MET A 172 2.96 5.23 -6.38
CA MET A 172 2.94 3.83 -6.85
C MET A 172 1.71 3.53 -7.72
N TYR A 173 0.59 4.21 -7.50
CA TYR A 173 -0.61 4.09 -8.32
C TYR A 173 -0.46 4.78 -9.68
N ASP A 174 0.29 5.90 -9.74
CA ASP A 174 0.62 6.55 -11.01
C ASP A 174 1.56 5.68 -11.86
N ILE A 175 2.56 5.07 -11.23
CA ILE A 175 3.46 4.10 -11.87
C ILE A 175 2.68 2.89 -12.39
N SER A 176 1.82 2.32 -11.55
CA SER A 176 0.99 1.17 -11.90
C SER A 176 0.05 1.48 -13.06
N LYS A 177 -0.54 2.67 -13.08
CA LYS A 177 -1.35 3.17 -14.22
C LYS A 177 -0.50 3.29 -15.49
N ALA A 178 0.67 3.93 -15.43
CA ALA A 178 1.53 4.10 -16.59
C ALA A 178 2.00 2.75 -17.17
N LEU A 179 2.45 1.83 -16.32
CA LEU A 179 2.88 0.49 -16.72
C LEU A 179 1.74 -0.32 -17.33
N SER A 180 0.60 -0.40 -16.64
CA SER A 180 -0.56 -1.15 -17.15
C SER A 180 -1.08 -0.59 -18.46
N VAL A 181 -1.07 0.74 -18.66
CA VAL A 181 -1.43 1.38 -19.93
C VAL A 181 -0.43 1.03 -21.04
N ALA A 182 0.88 1.09 -20.77
CA ALA A 182 1.90 0.73 -21.74
C ALA A 182 1.77 -0.74 -22.18
N ILE A 183 1.64 -1.66 -21.22
CA ILE A 183 1.49 -3.11 -21.45
C ILE A 183 0.21 -3.42 -22.25
N THR A 184 -0.93 -2.85 -21.84
CA THR A 184 -2.21 -3.12 -22.52
C THR A 184 -2.27 -2.50 -23.91
N THR A 185 -1.55 -1.40 -24.14
CA THR A 185 -1.37 -0.79 -25.47
C THR A 185 -0.46 -1.61 -26.38
N GLN A 186 0.59 -2.23 -25.81
CA GLN A 186 1.48 -3.11 -26.55
C GLN A 186 0.79 -4.40 -26.98
N MET A 187 -0.02 -5.00 -26.10
CA MET A 187 -0.61 -6.33 -26.32
C MET A 187 -2.17 -6.31 -26.26
N PRO A 188 -2.87 -5.52 -27.10
CA PRO A 188 -4.29 -5.27 -26.94
C PRO A 188 -5.15 -6.55 -26.99
N GLU A 189 -4.79 -7.53 -27.83
CA GLU A 189 -5.53 -8.79 -27.94
C GLU A 189 -5.46 -9.65 -26.66
N LYS A 190 -4.32 -9.63 -25.95
CA LYS A 190 -4.14 -10.38 -24.69
C LYS A 190 -5.08 -9.88 -23.59
N PHE A 191 -5.43 -8.61 -23.65
CA PHE A 191 -6.32 -7.91 -22.72
C PHE A 191 -7.72 -7.69 -23.29
N ASP A 192 -8.13 -8.48 -24.28
CA ASP A 192 -9.47 -8.43 -24.89
C ASP A 192 -9.84 -7.02 -25.42
N ASN A 193 -8.84 -6.24 -25.84
CA ASN A 193 -8.94 -4.85 -26.27
C ASN A 193 -9.54 -3.91 -25.20
N THR A 194 -9.41 -4.27 -23.93
CA THR A 194 -9.80 -3.42 -22.78
C THR A 194 -8.66 -2.50 -22.37
N LYS A 195 -8.96 -1.46 -21.60
CA LYS A 195 -8.01 -0.43 -21.17
C LYS A 195 -7.83 -0.44 -19.66
N ALA A 196 -6.61 -0.18 -19.19
CA ALA A 196 -6.28 -0.08 -17.77
C ALA A 196 -6.64 1.28 -17.13
N ASP A 197 -6.97 2.28 -17.94
CA ASP A 197 -7.25 3.67 -17.54
C ASP A 197 -8.71 4.09 -17.78
N THR A 198 -9.65 3.15 -17.72
CA THR A 198 -11.07 3.50 -17.72
C THR A 198 -11.47 4.18 -16.42
N LYS A 199 -12.55 4.98 -16.43
CA LYS A 199 -13.09 5.60 -15.20
C LYS A 199 -13.43 4.57 -14.10
N ALA A 200 -13.83 3.36 -14.49
CA ALA A 200 -14.10 2.28 -13.53
C ALA A 200 -12.80 1.75 -12.92
N ALA A 201 -11.75 1.55 -13.73
CA ALA A 201 -10.44 1.15 -13.23
C ALA A 201 -9.82 2.24 -12.34
N ASP A 202 -9.98 3.52 -12.69
CA ASP A 202 -9.56 4.64 -11.85
C ASP A 202 -10.29 4.65 -10.49
N LEU A 203 -11.60 4.40 -10.48
CA LEU A 203 -12.36 4.29 -9.22
C LEU A 203 -11.86 3.12 -8.36
N ARG A 204 -11.68 1.93 -8.95
CA ARG A 204 -11.15 0.76 -8.23
C ARG A 204 -9.76 1.05 -7.65
N SER A 205 -8.86 1.59 -8.46
CA SER A 205 -7.49 1.95 -8.06
C SER A 205 -7.49 2.97 -6.91
N THR A 206 -8.36 3.98 -6.96
CA THR A 206 -8.51 4.97 -5.88
C THR A 206 -8.99 4.34 -4.57
N LEU A 207 -10.02 3.47 -4.64
CA LEU A 207 -10.54 2.79 -3.45
C LEU A 207 -9.53 1.81 -2.87
N ASN A 208 -8.81 1.06 -3.72
CA ASN A 208 -7.72 0.19 -3.30
C ASN A 208 -6.61 0.98 -2.62
N SER A 209 -6.24 2.16 -3.15
CA SER A 209 -5.24 3.05 -2.57
C SER A 209 -5.61 3.50 -1.17
N LEU A 210 -6.83 4.01 -0.98
CA LEU A 210 -7.29 4.45 0.33
C LEU A 210 -7.38 3.28 1.32
N ALA A 211 -7.92 2.14 0.90
CA ALA A 211 -8.09 1.00 1.79
C ALA A 211 -6.74 0.37 2.20
N ALA A 212 -5.79 0.25 1.26
CA ALA A 212 -4.47 -0.30 1.54
C ALA A 212 -3.55 0.67 2.30
N GLU A 213 -3.66 1.99 2.08
CA GLU A 213 -2.95 2.99 2.88
C GLU A 213 -3.43 2.92 4.34
N HIS A 214 -4.73 2.74 4.57
CA HIS A 214 -5.29 2.56 5.91
C HIS A 214 -4.68 1.35 6.61
N VAL A 215 -4.64 0.18 5.95
CA VAL A 215 -4.03 -1.04 6.52
C VAL A 215 -2.58 -0.78 6.91
N ALA A 216 -1.81 -0.09 6.06
CA ALA A 216 -0.42 0.26 6.38
C ALA A 216 -0.34 1.17 7.60
N LEU A 217 -1.06 2.30 7.60
CA LEU A 217 -0.99 3.29 8.67
C LEU A 217 -1.51 2.77 10.00
N ALA A 218 -2.58 1.96 10.02
CA ALA A 218 -3.12 1.35 11.23
C ALA A 218 -2.13 0.39 11.87
N ASN A 219 -1.49 -0.49 11.08
CA ASN A 219 -0.47 -1.39 11.64
C ASN A 219 0.76 -0.63 12.13
N ILE A 220 1.16 0.44 11.42
CA ILE A 220 2.26 1.30 11.84
C ILE A 220 1.94 2.02 13.14
N SER A 221 0.80 2.71 13.25
CA SER A 221 0.41 3.48 14.43
C SER A 221 0.19 2.56 15.64
N MET A 222 -0.47 1.42 15.46
CA MET A 222 -0.74 0.49 16.56
C MET A 222 0.54 -0.13 17.12
N THR A 223 1.47 -0.57 16.26
CA THR A 223 2.76 -1.12 16.70
C THR A 223 3.66 -0.04 17.32
N ALA A 224 3.71 1.15 16.72
CA ALA A 224 4.41 2.31 17.29
C ALA A 224 3.87 2.68 18.68
N GLY A 225 2.55 2.61 18.88
CA GLY A 225 1.91 2.90 20.15
C GLY A 225 2.30 1.91 21.25
N VAL A 226 2.24 0.60 20.96
CA VAL A 226 2.64 -0.44 21.94
C VAL A 226 4.12 -0.35 22.29
N ASP A 227 4.97 -0.06 21.30
CA ASP A 227 6.41 0.11 21.52
C ASP A 227 6.77 1.45 22.17
N GLN A 228 5.80 2.37 22.32
CA GLN A 228 6.03 3.75 22.74
C GLN A 228 7.09 4.44 21.87
N ALA A 229 7.02 4.17 20.57
CA ALA A 229 7.94 4.69 19.58
C ALA A 229 7.85 6.22 19.49
N LYS A 230 8.98 6.86 19.16
CA LYS A 230 9.08 8.33 19.14
C LYS A 230 8.24 8.97 18.05
N ASP A 231 7.89 8.22 17.02
CA ASP A 231 7.12 8.66 15.89
C ASP A 231 5.61 8.38 16.03
N TYR A 232 5.16 7.82 17.18
CA TYR A 232 3.77 7.44 17.40
C TYR A 232 2.78 8.59 17.14
N ASP A 233 3.08 9.81 17.62
CA ASP A 233 2.24 10.98 17.38
C ASP A 233 2.13 11.30 15.87
N ALA A 234 3.22 11.14 15.12
CA ALA A 234 3.24 11.38 13.68
C ALA A 234 2.54 10.28 12.89
N ALA A 235 2.59 9.03 13.37
CA ALA A 235 1.83 7.91 12.80
C ALA A 235 0.32 8.13 12.96
N ASN A 236 -0.15 8.53 14.16
CA ASN A 236 -1.56 8.88 14.38
C ASN A 236 -2.00 10.08 13.54
N TRP A 237 -1.14 11.11 13.43
CA TRP A 237 -1.41 12.25 12.55
C TRP A 237 -1.59 11.82 11.08
N ALA A 238 -0.80 10.83 10.61
CA ALA A 238 -0.95 10.30 9.26
C ALA A 238 -2.30 9.57 9.07
N GLU A 239 -2.78 8.85 10.10
CA GLU A 239 -4.12 8.24 10.10
C GLU A 239 -5.25 9.26 10.09
N ASP A 240 -5.10 10.37 10.81
CA ASP A 240 -6.07 11.48 10.78
C ASP A 240 -6.15 12.11 9.38
N MET A 241 -5.00 12.32 8.74
CA MET A 241 -4.94 12.84 7.38
C MET A 241 -5.54 11.85 6.37
N HIS A 242 -5.27 10.56 6.53
CA HIS A 242 -5.90 9.50 5.74
C HIS A 242 -7.42 9.49 5.90
N THR A 243 -7.92 9.60 7.14
CA THR A 243 -9.36 9.65 7.44
C THR A 243 -10.01 10.84 6.74
N ALA A 244 -9.35 12.00 6.71
CA ALA A 244 -9.82 13.18 5.98
C ALA A 244 -9.89 12.94 4.47
N ASP A 245 -8.89 12.28 3.89
CA ASP A 245 -8.85 11.94 2.46
C ASP A 245 -9.95 10.92 2.09
N PHE A 246 -10.18 9.91 2.93
CA PHE A 246 -11.24 8.93 2.71
C PHE A 246 -12.63 9.57 2.82
N LYS A 247 -12.82 10.47 3.79
CA LYS A 247 -14.04 11.28 3.89
C LYS A 247 -14.25 12.15 2.64
N ALA A 248 -13.19 12.76 2.10
CA ALA A 248 -13.26 13.53 0.88
C ALA A 248 -13.66 12.68 -0.33
N ALA A 249 -13.14 11.45 -0.43
CA ALA A 249 -13.54 10.49 -1.45
C ALA A 249 -15.03 10.11 -1.31
N MET A 250 -15.51 9.81 -0.10
CA MET A 250 -16.93 9.53 0.17
C MET A 250 -17.82 10.72 -0.19
N LYS A 251 -17.39 11.94 0.12
CA LYS A 251 -18.09 13.18 -0.27
C LYS A 251 -18.21 13.32 -1.78
N SER A 252 -17.19 12.93 -2.54
CA SER A 252 -17.20 13.04 -4.00
C SER A 252 -18.24 12.12 -4.67
N VAL A 253 -18.58 11.00 -4.02
CA VAL A 253 -19.52 9.99 -4.55
C VAL A 253 -20.93 10.18 -3.99
N TYR A 254 -21.04 10.33 -2.67
CA TYR A 254 -22.32 10.31 -1.93
C TYR A 254 -22.73 11.68 -1.37
N GLY A 255 -21.95 12.72 -1.63
CA GLY A 255 -22.20 14.08 -1.13
C GLY A 255 -21.87 14.26 0.35
N GLN A 256 -22.11 15.46 0.87
CA GLN A 256 -21.73 15.83 2.25
C GLN A 256 -22.39 14.93 3.30
N ALA A 257 -23.68 14.60 3.13
CA ALA A 257 -24.39 13.76 4.08
C ALA A 257 -23.80 12.34 4.19
N GLY A 258 -23.43 11.73 3.05
CA GLY A 258 -22.76 10.42 3.05
C GLY A 258 -21.38 10.48 3.69
N ALA A 259 -20.63 11.56 3.47
CA ALA A 259 -19.33 11.77 4.10
C ALA A 259 -19.40 11.95 5.62
N ASP A 260 -20.41 12.68 6.11
CA ASP A 260 -20.61 12.87 7.56
C ASP A 260 -21.05 11.56 8.23
N GLN A 261 -21.87 10.75 7.55
CA GLN A 261 -22.24 9.42 8.05
C GLN A 261 -21.06 8.45 8.06
N PHE A 262 -20.22 8.47 7.02
CA PHE A 262 -18.97 7.70 6.99
C PHE A 262 -18.08 8.05 8.19
N GLU A 263 -17.77 9.33 8.39
CA GLU A 263 -16.87 9.78 9.46
C GLU A 263 -17.37 9.39 10.86
N GLN A 264 -18.70 9.45 11.07
CA GLN A 264 -19.30 9.05 12.33
C GLN A 264 -19.06 7.57 12.66
N VAL A 265 -19.21 6.69 11.68
CA VAL A 265 -18.99 5.25 11.86
C VAL A 265 -17.50 4.92 11.95
N TRP A 266 -16.70 5.55 11.08
CA TRP A 266 -15.25 5.37 10.99
C TRP A 266 -14.53 5.79 12.27
N THR A 267 -14.72 7.02 12.74
CA THR A 267 -13.92 7.53 13.86
C THR A 267 -14.19 6.76 15.16
N LYS A 268 -15.48 6.59 15.49
CA LYS A 268 -15.88 6.10 16.82
C LYS A 268 -15.67 4.60 17.01
N ASN A 269 -16.08 3.78 16.04
CA ASN A 269 -16.07 2.34 16.22
C ASN A 269 -14.86 1.67 15.53
N HIS A 270 -14.06 2.44 14.76
CA HIS A 270 -12.86 1.95 14.09
C HIS A 270 -11.58 2.55 14.69
N ILE A 271 -11.31 3.84 14.44
CA ILE A 271 -10.06 4.50 14.87
C ILE A 271 -9.94 4.54 16.41
N GLU A 272 -10.99 4.95 17.12
CA GLU A 272 -11.00 4.92 18.60
C GLU A 272 -10.87 3.48 19.15
N ALA A 273 -11.41 2.49 18.44
CA ALA A 273 -11.29 1.08 18.86
C ALA A 273 -9.85 0.57 18.70
N GLN A 274 -9.16 0.90 17.61
CA GLN A 274 -7.75 0.59 17.42
C GLN A 274 -6.87 1.25 18.50
N ALA A 275 -7.12 2.51 18.85
CA ALA A 275 -6.44 3.18 19.96
C ALA A 275 -6.70 2.49 21.32
N ASN A 276 -7.91 1.97 21.53
CA ASN A 276 -8.24 1.19 22.72
C ASN A 276 -7.55 -0.17 22.75
N LEU A 277 -7.34 -0.85 21.62
CA LEU A 277 -6.54 -2.09 21.54
C LEU A 277 -5.11 -1.84 21.99
N VAL A 278 -4.48 -0.76 21.51
CA VAL A 278 -3.14 -0.33 21.92
C VAL A 278 -3.09 -0.06 23.42
N THR A 279 -4.03 0.75 23.93
CA THR A 279 -4.11 1.07 25.36
C THR A 279 -4.33 -0.17 26.22
N ALA A 280 -5.15 -1.12 25.76
CA ALA A 280 -5.41 -2.37 26.44
C ALA A 280 -4.16 -3.26 26.49
N ALA A 281 -3.43 -3.38 25.39
CA ALA A 281 -2.19 -4.15 25.32
C ALA A 281 -1.12 -3.60 26.27
N ILE A 282 -0.91 -2.28 26.29
CA ILE A 282 0.07 -1.63 27.17
C ILE A 282 -0.24 -1.88 28.66
N ASN A 283 -1.52 -1.89 29.02
CA ASN A 283 -1.97 -2.00 30.41
C ASN A 283 -2.33 -3.43 30.84
N ASP A 284 -2.20 -4.43 29.97
CA ASP A 284 -2.75 -5.79 30.16
C ASP A 284 -4.25 -5.76 30.57
N ASP A 285 -5.00 -4.80 30.02
CA ASP A 285 -6.42 -4.60 30.33
C ASP A 285 -7.30 -5.47 29.42
N LYS A 286 -7.57 -6.70 29.88
CA LYS A 286 -8.42 -7.66 29.17
C LYS A 286 -9.84 -7.20 28.97
N LYS A 287 -10.36 -6.32 29.84
CA LYS A 287 -11.73 -5.80 29.68
C LYS A 287 -11.74 -4.78 28.55
N LEU A 288 -10.81 -3.83 28.54
CA LEU A 288 -10.71 -2.84 27.47
C LEU A 288 -10.41 -3.51 26.13
N MET A 289 -9.57 -4.56 26.11
CA MET A 289 -9.32 -5.38 24.92
C MET A 289 -10.64 -5.93 24.36
N GLY A 290 -11.44 -6.61 25.19
CA GLY A 290 -12.72 -7.17 24.75
C GLY A 290 -13.75 -6.11 24.33
N ASP A 291 -13.79 -4.96 25.03
CA ASP A 291 -14.68 -3.85 24.66
C ASP A 291 -14.30 -3.28 23.27
N ALA A 292 -12.99 -3.10 23.01
CA ALA A 292 -12.49 -2.62 21.72
C ALA A 292 -12.78 -3.60 20.57
N GLN A 293 -12.62 -4.91 20.80
CA GLN A 293 -12.96 -5.95 19.82
C GLN A 293 -14.47 -5.94 19.48
N GLU A 294 -15.35 -5.72 20.46
CA GLU A 294 -16.79 -5.57 20.18
C GLU A 294 -17.09 -4.24 19.44
N MET A 295 -16.34 -3.17 19.68
CA MET A 295 -16.44 -1.94 18.89
C MET A 295 -16.12 -2.17 17.41
N LEU A 296 -15.03 -2.89 17.09
CA LEU A 296 -14.66 -3.23 15.70
C LEU A 296 -15.70 -4.13 15.02
N LYS A 297 -16.32 -5.03 15.79
CA LYS A 297 -17.44 -5.84 15.29
C LYS A 297 -18.69 -5.00 15.03
N MET A 298 -18.99 -4.02 15.88
CA MET A 298 -20.07 -3.05 15.59
C MET A 298 -19.74 -2.22 14.36
N PHE A 299 -18.49 -1.74 14.21
CA PHE A 299 -18.02 -1.05 13.02
C PHE A 299 -18.24 -1.88 11.76
N SER A 300 -17.83 -3.15 11.75
CA SER A 300 -18.03 -4.05 10.61
C SER A 300 -19.49 -4.14 10.18
N ASN A 301 -20.40 -4.23 11.15
CA ASN A 301 -21.83 -4.28 10.89
C ASN A 301 -22.39 -2.96 10.37
N ASP A 302 -22.04 -1.85 11.02
CA ASP A 302 -22.55 -0.51 10.72
C ASP A 302 -22.01 0.02 9.38
N PHE A 303 -20.71 -0.15 9.13
CA PHE A 303 -20.08 0.26 7.89
C PHE A 303 -20.52 -0.61 6.72
N GLY A 304 -20.65 -1.93 6.93
CA GLY A 304 -21.21 -2.83 5.91
C GLY A 304 -22.66 -2.47 5.55
N ALA A 305 -23.49 -2.13 6.54
CA ALA A 305 -24.86 -1.65 6.30
C ALA A 305 -24.90 -0.29 5.59
N PHE A 306 -23.99 0.63 5.94
CA PHE A 306 -23.81 1.89 5.23
C PHE A 306 -23.47 1.65 3.75
N LEU A 307 -22.50 0.78 3.44
CA LEU A 307 -22.11 0.46 2.07
C LEU A 307 -23.25 -0.22 1.29
N GLY A 308 -23.98 -1.14 1.91
CA GLY A 308 -25.14 -1.77 1.29
C GLY A 308 -26.23 -0.76 0.95
N ALA A 309 -26.57 0.13 1.88
CA ALA A 309 -27.53 1.20 1.63
C ALA A 309 -27.04 2.21 0.57
N ALA A 310 -25.78 2.66 0.66
CA ALA A 310 -25.21 3.66 -0.25
C ALA A 310 -25.09 3.15 -1.69
N THR A 311 -24.92 1.84 -1.86
CA THR A 311 -24.86 1.20 -3.18
C THR A 311 -26.20 0.66 -3.67
N GLU A 312 -27.31 0.92 -2.96
CA GLU A 312 -28.63 0.38 -3.27
C GLU A 312 -28.62 -1.16 -3.37
N GLU A 313 -27.89 -1.83 -2.46
CA GLU A 313 -27.66 -3.29 -2.40
C GLU A 313 -26.96 -3.88 -3.64
N ASN A 314 -26.38 -3.06 -4.52
CA ASN A 314 -25.50 -3.57 -5.58
C ASN A 314 -24.21 -4.19 -5.01
N LEU A 315 -23.76 -3.70 -3.85
CA LEU A 315 -22.96 -4.49 -2.91
C LEU A 315 -23.92 -4.95 -1.79
N PRO A 316 -24.28 -6.24 -1.71
CA PRO A 316 -25.23 -6.69 -0.69
C PRO A 316 -24.72 -6.38 0.72
N THR A 317 -25.57 -5.87 1.61
CA THR A 317 -25.19 -5.51 2.99
C THR A 317 -24.42 -6.64 3.69
N LYS A 318 -24.91 -7.89 3.58
CA LYS A 318 -24.24 -9.05 4.19
C LYS A 318 -22.83 -9.28 3.64
N ALA A 319 -22.64 -9.12 2.34
CA ALA A 319 -21.32 -9.27 1.71
C ALA A 319 -20.38 -8.14 2.13
N ALA A 320 -20.89 -6.91 2.26
CA ALA A 320 -20.11 -5.78 2.78
C ALA A 320 -19.68 -6.03 4.23
N GLN A 321 -20.60 -6.49 5.10
CA GLN A 321 -20.29 -6.81 6.50
C GLN A 321 -19.27 -7.95 6.61
N GLU A 322 -19.38 -8.98 5.78
CA GLU A 322 -18.39 -10.06 5.72
C GLU A 322 -17.01 -9.55 5.27
N ALA A 323 -16.96 -8.67 4.27
CA ALA A 323 -15.71 -8.08 3.80
C ALA A 323 -15.04 -7.18 4.86
N VAL A 324 -15.80 -6.28 5.50
CA VAL A 324 -15.24 -5.41 6.55
C VAL A 324 -14.83 -6.23 7.76
N SER A 325 -15.61 -7.24 8.16
CA SER A 325 -15.22 -8.14 9.26
C SER A 325 -13.95 -8.93 8.97
N GLY A 326 -13.70 -9.30 7.71
CA GLY A 326 -12.45 -9.94 7.28
C GLY A 326 -11.26 -9.00 7.44
N HIS A 327 -11.40 -7.75 6.99
CA HIS A 327 -10.39 -6.70 7.22
C HIS A 327 -10.09 -6.51 8.72
N GLU A 328 -11.12 -6.38 9.55
CA GLU A 328 -10.92 -6.21 10.99
C GLU A 328 -10.22 -7.40 11.64
N THR A 329 -10.50 -8.61 11.15
CA THR A 329 -9.82 -9.82 11.65
C THR A 329 -8.33 -9.77 11.32
N TYR A 330 -7.98 -9.45 10.07
CA TYR A 330 -6.58 -9.34 9.66
C TYR A 330 -5.80 -8.26 10.41
N VAL A 331 -6.38 -7.07 10.61
CA VAL A 331 -5.73 -5.98 11.36
C VAL A 331 -5.54 -6.38 12.83
N GLN A 332 -6.57 -6.97 13.45
CA GLN A 332 -6.47 -7.44 14.84
C GLN A 332 -5.46 -8.58 15.00
N ASP A 333 -5.46 -9.57 14.11
CA ASP A 333 -4.53 -10.70 14.17
C ASP A 333 -3.09 -10.22 14.01
N THR A 334 -2.84 -9.33 13.03
CA THR A 334 -1.53 -8.70 12.82
C THR A 334 -1.02 -8.03 14.10
N PHE A 335 -1.89 -7.23 14.75
CA PHE A 335 -1.55 -6.53 15.98
C PHE A 335 -1.35 -7.47 17.18
N MET A 336 -2.23 -8.45 17.37
CA MET A 336 -2.15 -9.37 18.50
C MET A 336 -0.93 -10.28 18.41
N GLN A 337 -0.60 -10.79 17.21
CA GLN A 337 0.64 -11.53 16.98
C GLN A 337 1.87 -10.68 17.34
N TYR A 338 1.86 -9.38 17.01
CA TYR A 338 2.94 -8.46 17.39
C TYR A 338 3.10 -8.34 18.91
N VAL A 339 1.98 -8.11 19.62
CA VAL A 339 1.94 -7.99 21.08
C VAL A 339 2.40 -9.27 21.77
N GLU A 340 2.04 -10.43 21.21
CA GLU A 340 2.45 -11.75 21.71
C GLU A 340 3.91 -12.11 21.39
N GLY A 341 4.58 -11.30 20.57
CA GLY A 341 5.98 -11.50 20.16
C GLY A 341 6.16 -12.46 18.98
N ASP A 342 5.08 -12.85 18.31
CA ASP A 342 5.12 -13.54 17.03
C ASP A 342 5.31 -12.53 15.88
N TYR A 343 6.50 -11.92 15.84
CA TYR A 343 6.82 -10.90 14.85
C TYR A 343 6.79 -11.42 13.41
N LYS A 344 7.13 -12.70 13.20
CA LYS A 344 7.03 -13.31 11.88
C LYS A 344 5.57 -13.46 11.47
N GLY A 345 4.73 -14.03 12.34
CA GLY A 345 3.30 -14.17 12.09
C GLY A 345 2.66 -12.82 11.81
N SER A 346 2.99 -11.80 12.62
CA SER A 346 2.53 -10.42 12.43
C SER A 346 2.86 -9.88 11.04
N VAL A 347 4.12 -9.98 10.59
CA VAL A 347 4.49 -9.49 9.25
C VAL A 347 3.85 -10.32 8.13
N ASP A 348 3.73 -11.64 8.28
CA ASP A 348 3.05 -12.49 7.29
C ASP A 348 1.57 -12.09 7.17
N THR A 349 0.87 -11.95 8.30
CA THR A 349 -0.56 -11.55 8.36
C THR A 349 -0.76 -10.10 7.91
N PHE A 350 0.19 -9.20 8.15
CA PHE A 350 0.17 -7.84 7.59
C PHE A 350 0.09 -7.87 6.06
N ARG A 351 0.93 -8.70 5.40
CA ARG A 351 0.93 -8.83 3.94
C ARG A 351 -0.38 -9.41 3.42
N GLU A 352 -0.94 -10.40 4.12
CA GLU A 352 -2.27 -10.94 3.80
C GLU A 352 -3.37 -9.88 3.95
N SER A 353 -3.32 -9.10 5.04
CA SER A 353 -4.21 -7.96 5.29
C SER A 353 -4.14 -6.92 4.17
N TYR A 354 -2.93 -6.64 3.70
CA TYR A 354 -2.68 -5.67 2.65
C TYR A 354 -3.24 -6.17 1.30
N ALA A 355 -2.98 -7.43 0.96
CA ALA A 355 -3.51 -8.07 -0.24
C ALA A 355 -5.05 -8.15 -0.24
N TYR A 356 -5.66 -8.33 0.94
CA TYR A 356 -7.12 -8.39 1.10
C TYR A 356 -7.85 -7.12 0.59
N MET A 357 -7.17 -5.98 0.52
CA MET A 357 -7.74 -4.72 0.02
C MET A 357 -7.93 -4.67 -1.51
N TYR A 358 -7.47 -5.68 -2.26
CA TYR A 358 -7.46 -5.67 -3.73
C TYR A 358 -8.54 -6.55 -4.38
N GLY A 359 -9.31 -7.28 -3.58
CA GLY A 359 -10.50 -8.03 -3.99
C GLY A 359 -10.40 -9.54 -3.86
#